data_AF-A0A6B3IQR2-F1
#
_entry.id   AF-A0A6B3IQR2-F1
#
_cell.length_a   1.000
_cell.length_b   1.000
_cell.length_c   1.000
_cell.angle_alpha   90.00
_cell.angle_beta   90.00
_cell.angle_gamma   90.00
#
_symmetry.space_group_name_H-M   'P 1'
#
loop_
_entity.id
_entity.type
_entity.pdbx_description
1 polymer ?
#
loop_
_entity_poly.entity_id
_entity_poly.type
_entity_poly.pdbx_seq_one_letter_code
_entity_poly.pdbx_strand_id
1 'polypeptide(L)'
;AGARLPGVRLIHQDTDNGVQVWATREDGAAATAAGGEEVWQYGPGFLWEEIEQAWWEYETEGRPDADRFGLTVTDRGQHVWLRDPHEVIRPGRP
;
A
#
# COMPACT_ATOMS: atom_id res chain seq x y z
N ALA A 1 6.56 -5.71 -0.94
CA ALA A 1 6.24 -4.57 -0.06
C ALA A 1 5.96 -3.36 -0.95
N GLY A 2 4.89 -2.60 -0.68
CA GLY A 2 4.59 -1.39 -1.44
C GLY A 2 5.49 -0.22 -1.02
N ALA A 3 5.91 0.63 -1.94
CA ALA A 3 6.83 1.74 -1.65
C ALA A 3 6.28 2.71 -0.59
N ARG A 4 4.96 2.96 -0.61
CA ARG A 4 4.25 3.81 0.34
C ARG A 4 3.91 3.13 1.67
N LEU A 5 3.91 1.79 1.69
CA LEU A 5 3.54 0.93 2.82
C LEU A 5 4.58 -0.19 3.00
N PRO A 6 5.81 0.16 3.41
CA PRO A 6 6.86 -0.83 3.63
C PRO A 6 6.45 -1.82 4.73
N GLY A 7 6.89 -3.08 4.60
CA GLY A 7 6.58 -4.13 5.57
C GLY A 7 5.14 -4.66 5.53
N VAL A 8 4.21 -3.99 4.84
CA VAL A 8 2.85 -4.49 4.64
C VAL A 8 2.86 -5.60 3.58
N ARG A 9 2.30 -6.76 3.95
CA ARG A 9 1.99 -7.88 3.07
C ARG A 9 0.50 -7.89 2.83
N LEU A 10 0.10 -7.87 1.56
CA LEU A 10 -1.29 -8.01 1.15
C LEU A 10 -1.44 -9.31 0.36
N ILE A 11 -2.41 -10.13 0.76
CA ILE A 11 -2.86 -11.31 0.02
C ILE A 11 -4.33 -11.12 -0.32
N HIS A 12 -4.73 -11.61 -1.50
CA HIS A 12 -6.12 -11.56 -1.91
C HIS A 12 -6.59 -12.93 -2.37
N GLN A 13 -7.90 -13.12 -2.32
CA GLN A 13 -8.60 -14.26 -2.87
C GLN A 13 -9.82 -13.77 -3.65
N ASP A 14 -9.98 -14.28 -4.86
CA ASP A 14 -11.21 -14.12 -5.62
C ASP A 14 -12.30 -15.04 -5.05
N THR A 15 -13.48 -14.49 -4.87
CA THR A 15 -14.68 -15.15 -4.35
C THR A 15 -15.85 -14.91 -5.30
N ASP A 16 -16.92 -15.69 -5.16
CA ASP A 16 -18.14 -15.48 -5.96
C ASP A 16 -18.77 -14.09 -5.75
N ASN A 17 -18.47 -13.44 -4.62
CA ASN A 17 -19.02 -12.13 -4.23
C ASN A 17 -18.02 -10.97 -4.44
N GLY A 18 -16.85 -11.21 -5.06
CA GLY A 18 -15.81 -10.20 -5.27
C GLY A 18 -14.47 -10.63 -4.69
N VAL A 19 -13.67 -9.67 -4.22
CA VAL A 19 -12.32 -9.93 -3.70
C VAL A 19 -12.31 -9.81 -2.18
N GLN A 20 -11.71 -10.80 -1.52
CA GLN A 20 -11.34 -10.69 -0.11
C GLN A 20 -9.84 -10.43 0.00
N VAL A 21 -9.45 -9.47 0.84
CA VAL A 21 -8.05 -9.11 1.08
C VAL A 21 -7.70 -9.25 2.55
N TRP A 22 -6.47 -9.70 2.82
CA TRP A 22 -5.85 -9.67 4.13
C TRP A 22 -4.53 -8.91 4.03
N ALA A 23 -4.38 -7.90 4.89
CA ALA A 23 -3.16 -7.14 5.05
C ALA A 23 -2.55 -7.45 6.41
N THR A 24 -1.23 -7.64 6.48
CA THR A 24 -0.48 -7.84 7.72
C THR A 24 0.84 -7.07 7.71
N ARG A 25 1.31 -6.71 8.91
CA ARG A 25 2.62 -6.09 9.16
C ARG A 25 3.34 -6.84 10.29
N GLU A 26 4.67 -6.79 10.29
CA GLU A 26 5.54 -7.50 11.25
C GLU A 26 5.29 -7.10 12.72
N ASP A 27 4.82 -5.88 12.97
CA ASP A 27 4.44 -5.38 14.31
C ASP A 27 3.12 -5.98 14.84
N GLY A 28 2.48 -6.85 14.06
CA GLY A 28 1.22 -7.51 14.42
C GLY A 28 -0.02 -6.76 13.97
N ALA A 29 0.10 -5.63 13.26
CA ALA A 29 -1.04 -4.96 12.66
C ALA A 29 -1.63 -5.82 11.54
N ALA A 30 -2.96 -5.93 11.49
CA ALA A 30 -3.65 -6.68 10.46
C ALA A 30 -5.01 -6.07 10.12
N ALA A 31 -5.42 -6.20 8.86
CA ALA A 31 -6.75 -5.82 8.39
C ALA A 31 -7.30 -6.86 7.41
N THR A 32 -8.60 -7.09 7.41
CA THR A 32 -9.31 -7.88 6.39
C THR A 32 -10.50 -7.09 5.86
N ALA A 33 -10.67 -7.11 4.54
CA ALA A 33 -11.78 -6.46 3.86
C ALA A 33 -12.32 -7.36 2.77
N ALA A 34 -13.64 -7.37 2.61
CA ALA A 34 -14.33 -8.03 1.51
C ALA A 34 -15.29 -7.02 0.85
N GLY A 35 -15.49 -7.17 -0.45
CA GLY A 35 -16.37 -6.27 -1.21
C GLY A 35 -17.79 -6.22 -0.61
N GLY A 36 -18.22 -5.03 -0.19
CA GLY A 36 -19.56 -4.82 0.39
C GLY A 36 -19.71 -5.17 1.86
N GLU A 37 -18.63 -5.52 2.56
CA GLU A 37 -18.63 -5.83 3.99
C GLU A 37 -17.84 -4.80 4.81
N GLU A 38 -18.04 -4.80 6.13
CA GLU A 38 -17.22 -4.01 7.05
C GLU A 38 -15.78 -4.53 7.11
N VAL A 39 -14.84 -3.60 7.28
CA VAL A 39 -13.42 -3.93 7.44
C VAL A 39 -13.16 -4.30 8.90
N TRP A 40 -12.45 -5.41 9.11
CA TRP A 40 -11.97 -5.80 10.43
C TRP A 40 -10.49 -5.51 10.58
N GLN A 41 -10.11 -4.93 11.72
CA GLN A 41 -8.73 -4.56 12.03
C GLN A 41 -8.27 -5.10 13.38
N TYR A 42 -6.98 -5.38 13.48
CA TYR A 42 -6.34 -5.96 14.66
C TYR A 42 -4.93 -5.41 14.84
N GLY A 43 -4.44 -5.46 16.09
CA GLY A 43 -3.08 -5.08 16.41
C GLY A 43 -2.86 -3.57 16.55
N PRO A 44 -1.60 -3.11 16.57
CA PRO A 44 -1.27 -1.71 16.74
C PRO A 44 -1.57 -0.86 15.50
N GLY A 45 -1.92 0.40 15.73
CA GLY A 45 -2.14 1.38 14.67
C GLY A 45 -3.46 1.21 13.91
N PHE A 46 -3.53 1.85 12.75
CA PHE A 46 -4.71 1.96 11.90
C PHE A 46 -4.32 1.53 10.48
N LEU A 47 -4.01 0.24 10.33
CA LEU A 47 -3.41 -0.30 9.10
C LEU A 47 -4.34 -0.11 7.88
N TRP A 48 -5.65 -0.23 8.06
CA TRP A 48 -6.60 0.01 6.98
C TRP A 48 -6.55 1.47 6.54
N GLU A 49 -6.59 2.40 7.48
CA GLU A 49 -6.55 3.83 7.21
C GLU A 49 -5.25 4.23 6.50
N GLU A 50 -4.11 3.60 6.84
CA GLU A 50 -2.86 3.76 6.09
C GLU A 50 -2.96 3.25 4.64
N ILE A 51 -3.64 2.13 4.43
CA ILE A 51 -3.90 1.56 3.09
C ILE A 51 -4.80 2.48 2.30
N GLU A 52 -5.90 2.95 2.89
CA GLU A 52 -6.80 3.87 2.22
C GLU A 52 -6.10 5.21 1.92
N GLN A 53 -5.25 5.72 2.82
CA GLN A 53 -4.43 6.91 2.56
C GLN A 53 -3.51 6.73 1.36
N ALA A 54 -2.84 5.58 1.24
CA ALA A 54 -2.03 5.27 0.07
C ALA A 54 -2.88 5.17 -1.21
N TRP A 55 -4.11 4.63 -1.10
CA TRP A 55 -5.07 4.57 -2.20
C TRP A 55 -5.53 5.96 -2.63
N TRP A 56 -5.92 6.84 -1.71
CA TRP A 56 -6.32 8.22 -2.03
C TRP A 56 -5.19 9.03 -2.67
N GLU A 57 -3.94 8.83 -2.23
CA GLU A 57 -2.77 9.42 -2.89
C GLU A 57 -2.64 8.92 -4.34
N TYR A 58 -2.74 7.61 -4.57
CA TYR A 58 -2.71 7.02 -5.91
C TYR A 58 -3.85 7.54 -6.81
N GLU A 59 -5.07 7.65 -6.27
CA GLU A 59 -6.23 8.23 -6.95
C GLU A 59 -6.00 9.70 -7.31
N THR A 60 -5.47 10.48 -6.37
CA THR A 60 -5.19 11.92 -6.55
C THR A 60 -4.12 12.16 -7.62
N GLU A 61 -3.14 11.25 -7.71
CA GLU A 61 -2.13 11.23 -8.77
C GLU A 61 -2.66 10.76 -10.13
N GLY A 62 -3.96 10.45 -10.23
CA GLY A 62 -4.64 10.12 -11.47
C GLY A 62 -4.50 8.65 -11.87
N ARG A 63 -4.30 7.74 -10.90
CA ARG A 63 -4.12 6.30 -11.13
C ARG A 63 -3.00 6.01 -12.14
N PRO A 64 -1.77 6.51 -11.90
CA PRO A 64 -0.68 6.36 -12.85
C PRO A 64 -0.42 4.89 -13.17
N ASP A 65 -0.23 4.60 -14.46
CA ASP A 65 0.19 3.28 -14.91
C ASP A 65 1.61 2.95 -14.40
N ALA A 66 1.94 1.66 -14.40
CA ALA A 66 3.21 1.14 -13.87
C ALA A 66 4.45 1.75 -14.56
N ASP A 67 4.33 2.21 -15.81
CA ASP A 67 5.41 2.84 -16.59
C ASP A 67 5.80 4.23 -16.09
N ARG A 68 4.92 4.88 -15.31
CA ARG A 68 5.20 6.15 -14.64
C ARG A 68 6.01 5.97 -13.37
N PHE A 69 6.13 4.76 -12.85
CA PHE A 69 6.96 4.48 -11.69
C PHE A 69 8.38 4.15 -12.13
N GLY A 70 9.35 4.66 -11.38
CA GLY A 70 10.75 4.32 -11.57
C GLY A 70 11.46 3.99 -10.26
N LEU A 71 12.65 3.42 -10.40
CA LEU A 71 13.50 3.00 -9.30
C LEU A 71 14.90 3.57 -9.52
N THR A 72 15.36 4.39 -8.57
CA THR A 72 16.75 4.83 -8.51
C THR A 72 17.48 4.02 -7.46
N VAL A 73 18.60 3.40 -7.86
CA VAL A 73 19.50 2.68 -6.95
C VAL A 73 20.80 3.44 -6.84
N THR A 74 21.20 3.74 -5.61
CA THR A 74 22.46 4.43 -5.28
C THR A 74 23.23 3.63 -4.23
N ASP A 75 24.46 4.05 -3.93
CA ASP A 75 25.23 3.55 -2.79
C ASP A 75 24.53 3.75 -1.43
N ARG A 76 23.59 4.71 -1.35
CA ARG A 76 22.76 4.98 -0.17
C ARG A 76 21.47 4.17 -0.10
N GLY A 77 21.18 3.35 -1.12
CA GLY A 77 19.99 2.50 -1.18
C GLY A 77 19.08 2.75 -2.37
N GLN A 78 17.88 2.20 -2.29
CA GLN A 78 16.87 2.18 -3.36
C GLN A 78 15.70 3.14 -3.06
N HIS A 79 15.26 3.88 -4.08
CA HIS A 79 14.18 4.85 -3.97
C HIS A 79 13.21 4.71 -5.15
N VAL A 80 11.94 4.45 -4.85
CA VAL A 80 10.87 4.45 -5.84
C VAL A 80 10.35 5.87 -6.00
N TRP A 81 10.05 6.28 -7.23
CA TRP A 81 9.57 7.61 -7.56
C TRP A 81 8.47 7.55 -8.62
N LEU A 82 7.70 8.62 -8.73
CA LEU A 82 6.61 8.78 -9.69
C LEU A 82 6.98 9.87 -10.72
N ARG A 83 7.00 9.52 -12.01
CA ARG A 83 7.32 10.37 -13.17
C ARG A 83 8.75 10.88 -13.26
N ASP A 84 9.30 11.39 -12.18
CA ASP A 84 10.64 11.99 -12.13
C ASP A 84 11.45 11.47 -10.92
N PRO A 85 12.78 11.23 -11.05
CA PRO A 85 13.64 10.78 -9.95
C PRO A 85 13.65 11.68 -8.69
N HIS A 86 13.22 12.94 -8.79
CA HIS A 86 13.08 13.87 -7.68
C HIS A 86 11.72 13.74 -6.96
N GLU A 87 10.71 13.13 -7.57
CA GLU A 87 9.38 12.85 -7.00
C GLU A 87 9.37 11.51 -6.24
N VAL A 88 10.21 11.40 -5.21
CA VAL A 88 10.37 10.17 -4.42
C VAL A 88 9.11 9.86 -3.60
N ILE A 89 8.60 8.63 -3.74
CA ILE A 89 7.51 8.10 -2.91
C ILE A 89 8.08 7.81 -1.52
N ARG A 90 7.63 8.58 -0.54
CA ARG A 90 8.06 8.39 0.85
C ARG A 90 7.19 7.35 1.55
N PRO A 91 7.77 6.54 2.44
CA PRO A 91 6.99 5.69 3.33
C PRO A 91 5.97 6.50 4.12
N GLY A 92 4.79 5.91 4.34
CA GLY A 92 3.89 6.36 5.39
C GLY A 92 4.54 6.29 6.74
N ARG A 93 4.23 7.26 7.60
CA ARG A 93 4.49 7.11 9.02
C ARG A 93 3.38 6.21 9.59
N PRO A 94 3.72 5.11 10.28
CA PRO A 94 2.75 4.32 11.04
C PRO A 94 2.19 5.10 12.23
#